data_AF-A0A5B1L786-F1
#
_entry.id   AF-A0A5B1L786-F1
#
_cell.length_a   1.000
_cell.length_b   1.000
_cell.length_c   1.000
_cell.angle_alpha   90.00
_cell.angle_beta   90.00
_cell.angle_gamma   90.00
#
_symmetry.space_group_name_H-M   'P 1'
#
loop_
_entity.id
_entity.type
_entity.pdbx_description
1 polymer ?
#
loop_
_entity_poly.entity_id
_entity_poly.type
_entity_poly.pdbx_seq_one_letter_code
_entity_poly.pdbx_strand_id
1 'polypeptide(L)'
;MEAWADTMVPGERRYAGDKVVLGATPGPGAVQAGAWKLYNDPDVGLGPLLPALAALIDTEAITYAAGHGKVVLGFVELTFKERTAVAQKLLGGPPGPVQLVWYALAAMPILAFHTAGHLDTATAVRDGHPGLTWLGFPQPDDDGIWRFPDFSYRRALARTHPRTTATGHPA
;
A
#
# COMPACT_ATOMS: atom_id res chain seq x y z
N MET A 1 1.89 -9.35 -10.16
CA MET A 1 1.31 -8.51 -9.08
C MET A 1 2.32 -7.62 -8.36
N GLU A 2 3.48 -8.13 -7.92
CA GLU A 2 4.48 -7.28 -7.24
C GLU A 2 4.91 -6.04 -8.06
N ALA A 3 5.06 -6.17 -9.37
CA ALA A 3 5.39 -5.04 -10.26
C ALA A 3 4.32 -3.94 -10.24
N TRP A 4 3.04 -4.32 -10.11
CA TRP A 4 1.93 -3.37 -9.92
C TRP A 4 2.02 -2.70 -8.55
N ALA A 5 2.31 -3.47 -7.49
CA ALA A 5 2.47 -2.92 -6.15
C ALA A 5 3.61 -1.89 -6.06
N ASP A 6 4.77 -2.21 -6.65
CA ASP A 6 5.91 -1.28 -6.78
C ASP A 6 5.55 -0.03 -7.62
N THR A 7 4.60 -0.14 -8.54
CA THR A 7 4.15 1.05 -9.29
C THR A 7 3.31 1.98 -8.43
N MET A 8 2.51 1.44 -7.49
CA MET A 8 1.63 2.23 -6.62
C MET A 8 2.38 2.88 -5.45
N VAL A 9 3.26 2.11 -4.79
CA VAL A 9 4.16 2.60 -3.74
C VAL A 9 5.56 2.06 -4.04
N PRO A 10 6.39 2.82 -4.77
CA PRO A 10 7.69 2.36 -5.21
C PRO A 10 8.65 2.17 -4.05
N GLY A 11 9.60 1.27 -4.25
CA GLY A 11 10.71 1.06 -3.32
C GLY A 11 12.04 0.84 -4.03
N GLU A 12 13.08 0.63 -3.24
CA GLU A 12 14.42 0.27 -3.70
C GLU A 12 14.45 -1.13 -4.32
N ARG A 13 15.38 -1.35 -5.26
CA ARG A 13 15.56 -2.69 -5.85
C ARG A 13 16.05 -3.68 -4.81
N ARG A 14 15.59 -4.92 -4.92
CA ARG A 14 16.12 -6.04 -4.12
C ARG A 14 17.55 -6.42 -4.54
N TYR A 15 17.86 -6.28 -5.83
CA TYR A 15 19.16 -6.59 -6.41
C TYR A 15 19.35 -5.89 -7.76
N ALA A 16 20.59 -5.87 -8.26
CA ALA A 16 20.92 -5.29 -9.56
C ALA A 16 20.20 -6.06 -10.69
N GLY A 17 19.44 -5.36 -11.51
CA GLY A 17 18.67 -5.98 -12.60
C GLY A 17 17.29 -6.49 -12.22
N ASP A 18 16.83 -6.31 -10.97
CA ASP A 18 15.44 -6.61 -10.60
C ASP A 18 14.48 -5.86 -11.54
N LYS A 19 13.68 -6.63 -12.27
CA LYS A 19 12.65 -6.10 -13.18
C LYS A 19 11.33 -5.92 -12.46
N VAL A 20 11.08 -6.56 -11.32
CA VAL A 20 9.80 -6.46 -10.62
C VAL A 20 9.75 -5.18 -9.79
N VAL A 21 10.76 -4.96 -8.95
CA VAL A 21 10.92 -3.75 -8.13
C VAL A 21 11.95 -2.86 -8.80
N LEU A 22 11.53 -1.73 -9.37
CA LEU A 22 12.36 -0.96 -10.30
C LEU A 22 13.35 0.00 -9.61
N GLY A 23 13.20 0.25 -8.31
CA GLY A 23 14.07 1.19 -7.62
C GLY A 23 13.76 2.65 -7.94
N ALA A 24 12.47 2.99 -8.16
CA ALA A 24 12.09 4.34 -8.55
C ALA A 24 12.27 5.38 -7.43
N THR A 25 12.36 4.93 -6.17
CA THR A 25 12.68 5.73 -4.98
C THR A 25 13.66 4.97 -4.08
N PRO A 26 14.53 5.64 -3.31
CA PRO A 26 15.24 5.00 -2.21
C PRO A 26 14.26 4.59 -1.09
N GLY A 27 14.66 3.62 -0.27
CA GLY A 27 13.89 3.16 0.87
C GLY A 27 12.87 2.05 0.55
N PRO A 28 12.11 1.60 1.55
CA PRO A 28 11.15 0.51 1.36
C PRO A 28 9.98 0.94 0.48
N GLY A 29 9.42 0.00 -0.27
CA GLY A 29 8.17 0.16 -1.01
C GLY A 29 7.11 -0.84 -0.58
N ALA A 30 5.99 -0.86 -1.29
CA ALA A 30 4.88 -1.77 -0.99
C ALA A 30 5.26 -3.26 -1.04
N VAL A 31 6.19 -3.63 -1.92
CA VAL A 31 6.64 -5.03 -2.04
C VAL A 31 7.33 -5.48 -0.75
N GLN A 32 8.27 -4.68 -0.25
CA GLN A 32 8.94 -4.92 1.03
C GLN A 32 7.94 -4.88 2.21
N ALA A 33 6.94 -3.99 2.14
CA ALA A 33 5.87 -3.87 3.13
C ALA A 33 4.79 -4.96 3.05
N GLY A 34 5.01 -6.03 2.27
CA GLY A 34 4.13 -7.21 2.29
C GLY A 34 2.85 -7.08 1.46
N ALA A 35 2.82 -6.24 0.41
CA ALA A 35 1.66 -6.13 -0.47
C ALA A 35 1.19 -7.49 -1.06
N TRP A 36 2.12 -8.41 -1.35
CA TRP A 36 1.76 -9.76 -1.80
C TRP A 36 0.95 -10.53 -0.76
N LYS A 37 1.27 -10.41 0.53
CA LYS A 37 0.51 -11.06 1.61
C LYS A 37 -0.91 -10.50 1.65
N LEU A 38 -1.04 -9.17 1.62
CA LEU A 38 -2.35 -8.52 1.67
C LEU A 38 -3.23 -8.86 0.45
N TYR A 39 -2.65 -9.00 -0.74
CA TYR A 39 -3.41 -9.48 -1.92
C TYR A 39 -4.00 -10.87 -1.73
N ASN A 40 -3.31 -11.74 -1.00
CA ASN A 40 -3.71 -13.13 -0.77
C ASN A 40 -4.43 -13.32 0.56
N ASP A 41 -4.72 -12.24 1.29
CA ASP A 41 -5.45 -12.30 2.55
C ASP A 41 -6.90 -12.74 2.29
N PRO A 42 -7.38 -13.84 2.93
CA PRO A 42 -8.75 -14.30 2.78
C PRO A 42 -9.80 -13.25 3.13
N ASP A 43 -9.53 -12.37 4.10
CA ASP A 43 -10.48 -11.35 4.55
C ASP A 43 -10.60 -10.20 3.55
N VAL A 44 -9.56 -9.99 2.72
CA VAL A 44 -9.60 -9.06 1.57
C VAL A 44 -10.39 -9.66 0.41
N GLY A 45 -10.36 -10.98 0.24
CA GLY A 45 -11.16 -11.71 -0.76
C GLY A 45 -10.74 -11.54 -2.22
N LEU A 46 -9.59 -10.90 -2.51
CA LEU A 46 -9.11 -10.68 -3.88
C LEU A 46 -8.40 -11.90 -4.49
N GLY A 47 -7.91 -12.82 -3.66
CA GLY A 47 -7.09 -13.97 -4.08
C GLY A 47 -7.57 -14.69 -5.34
N PRO A 48 -8.84 -15.15 -5.42
CA PRO A 48 -9.37 -15.83 -6.59
C PRO A 48 -9.35 -15.02 -7.89
N LEU A 49 -9.38 -13.68 -7.81
CA LEU A 49 -9.39 -12.79 -8.96
C LEU A 49 -7.98 -12.41 -9.43
N LEU A 50 -6.94 -12.60 -8.61
CA LEU A 50 -5.58 -12.15 -8.91
C LEU A 50 -5.03 -12.66 -10.25
N PRO A 51 -5.21 -13.95 -10.66
CA PRO A 51 -4.71 -14.41 -11.94
C PRO A 51 -5.35 -13.69 -13.13
N ALA A 52 -6.67 -13.44 -13.08
CA ALA A 52 -7.38 -12.73 -14.13
C ALA A 52 -6.99 -11.25 -14.17
N LEU A 53 -6.84 -10.61 -13.01
CA LEU A 53 -6.38 -9.22 -12.92
C LEU A 53 -4.94 -9.05 -13.43
N ALA A 54 -4.05 -9.99 -13.13
CA ALA A 54 -2.69 -10.00 -13.66
C ALA A 54 -2.68 -10.09 -15.19
N ALA A 55 -3.46 -11.03 -15.76
CA ALA A 55 -3.56 -11.20 -17.21
C ALA A 55 -4.12 -9.94 -17.90
N LEU A 56 -5.10 -9.26 -17.30
CA LEU A 56 -5.63 -7.99 -17.81
C LEU A 56 -4.56 -6.88 -17.77
N ILE A 57 -3.81 -6.76 -16.68
CA ILE A 57 -2.71 -5.80 -16.56
C ILE A 57 -1.63 -6.07 -17.62
N ASP A 58 -1.26 -7.33 -17.84
CA ASP A 58 -0.29 -7.70 -18.87
C ASP A 58 -0.81 -7.41 -20.28
N THR A 59 -2.09 -7.64 -20.54
CA THR A 59 -2.74 -7.30 -21.83
C THR A 59 -2.68 -5.80 -22.09
N GLU A 60 -2.95 -4.98 -21.09
CA GLU A 60 -2.86 -3.52 -21.19
C GLU A 60 -1.43 -3.03 -21.38
N ALA A 61 -0.46 -3.68 -20.72
CA ALA A 61 0.96 -3.39 -20.92
C ALA A 61 1.42 -3.70 -22.35
N ILE A 62 1.04 -4.87 -22.88
CA ILE A 62 1.35 -5.28 -24.25
C ILE A 62 0.73 -4.30 -25.25
N THR A 63 -0.53 -3.92 -25.04
CA THR A 63 -1.24 -2.96 -25.89
C THR A 63 -0.57 -1.59 -25.87
N TYR A 64 -0.22 -1.10 -24.67
CA TYR A 64 0.51 0.15 -24.51
C TYR A 64 1.87 0.11 -25.23
N ALA A 65 2.66 -0.95 -25.03
CA ALA A 65 3.97 -1.10 -25.66
C ALA A 65 3.88 -1.17 -27.19
N ALA A 66 2.92 -1.92 -27.74
CA ALA A 66 2.69 -2.02 -29.18
C ALA A 66 2.35 -0.64 -29.80
N GLY A 67 1.52 0.16 -29.11
CA GLY A 67 1.22 1.53 -29.51
C GLY A 67 2.44 2.48 -29.53
N HIS A 68 3.54 2.08 -28.88
CA HIS A 68 4.81 2.80 -28.84
C HIS A 68 5.93 2.09 -29.61
N GLY A 69 5.59 1.13 -30.48
CA GLY A 69 6.56 0.40 -31.32
C GLY A 69 7.48 -0.56 -30.55
N LYS A 70 7.07 -1.01 -29.36
CA LYS A 70 7.80 -1.96 -28.51
C LYS A 70 7.07 -3.29 -28.41
N VAL A 71 7.84 -4.35 -28.22
CA VAL A 71 7.32 -5.69 -27.91
C VAL A 71 7.77 -6.05 -26.49
N VAL A 72 6.82 -6.38 -25.63
CA VAL A 72 7.04 -6.81 -24.25
C VAL A 72 6.18 -8.04 -23.96
N LEU A 73 6.59 -8.85 -22.99
CA LEU A 73 5.85 -10.03 -22.54
C LEU A 73 4.80 -9.71 -21.47
N GLY A 74 4.88 -8.55 -20.84
CA GLY A 74 3.92 -8.13 -19.82
C GLY A 74 4.35 -6.87 -19.08
N PHE A 75 3.57 -6.50 -18.07
CA PHE A 75 3.71 -5.26 -17.31
C PHE A 75 5.06 -5.15 -16.59
N VAL A 76 5.65 -6.29 -16.20
CA VAL A 76 6.94 -6.35 -15.53
C VAL A 76 8.10 -5.85 -16.41
N GLU A 77 7.97 -5.86 -17.73
CA GLU A 77 9.05 -5.42 -18.63
C GLU A 77 9.03 -3.93 -18.91
N LEU A 78 7.92 -3.25 -18.57
CA LEU A 78 7.80 -1.81 -18.71
C LEU A 78 8.71 -1.06 -17.74
N THR A 79 9.20 0.09 -18.18
CA THR A 79 9.85 1.07 -17.28
C THR A 79 8.83 1.66 -16.31
N PHE A 80 9.31 2.29 -15.23
CA PHE A 80 8.42 2.85 -14.21
C PHE A 80 7.44 3.87 -14.80
N LYS A 81 7.92 4.76 -15.66
CA LYS A 81 7.08 5.76 -16.35
C LYS A 81 5.95 5.11 -17.17
N GLU A 82 6.26 4.02 -17.86
CA GLU A 82 5.30 3.30 -18.70
C GLU A 82 4.28 2.53 -17.85
N ARG A 83 4.73 1.90 -16.75
CA ARG A 83 3.85 1.29 -15.76
C ARG A 83 2.88 2.30 -15.17
N THR A 84 3.35 3.49 -14.81
CA THR A 84 2.50 4.58 -14.32
C THR A 84 1.47 4.99 -15.36
N ALA A 85 1.84 5.10 -16.64
CA ALA A 85 0.89 5.44 -17.70
C ALA A 85 -0.21 4.37 -17.86
N VAL A 86 0.15 3.08 -17.84
CA VAL A 86 -0.81 1.98 -17.87
C VAL A 86 -1.72 1.99 -16.64
N ALA A 87 -1.15 2.19 -15.44
CA ALA A 87 -1.93 2.27 -14.21
C ALA A 87 -2.90 3.47 -14.22
N GLN A 88 -2.45 4.64 -14.69
CA GLN A 88 -3.31 5.81 -14.87
C GLN A 88 -4.47 5.54 -15.82
N LYS A 89 -4.26 4.82 -16.91
CA LYS A 89 -5.33 4.40 -17.83
C LYS A 89 -6.36 3.51 -17.12
N LEU A 90 -5.89 2.49 -16.39
CA LEU A 90 -6.77 1.55 -15.70
C LEU A 90 -7.59 2.22 -14.58
N LEU A 91 -6.94 3.08 -13.79
CA LEU A 91 -7.57 3.81 -12.68
C LEU A 91 -8.47 4.94 -13.20
N GLY A 92 -8.11 5.57 -14.31
CA GLY A 92 -8.84 6.69 -14.92
C GLY A 92 -9.95 6.29 -15.89
N GLY A 93 -10.34 5.00 -15.92
CA GLY A 93 -11.43 4.52 -16.77
C GLY A 93 -12.81 5.11 -16.42
N PRO A 94 -13.86 4.75 -17.17
CA PRO A 94 -15.22 5.19 -16.87
C PRO A 94 -15.66 4.76 -15.47
N PRO A 95 -16.41 5.60 -14.73
CA PRO A 95 -16.91 5.25 -13.42
C PRO A 95 -17.85 4.04 -13.47
N GLY A 96 -17.61 3.08 -12.58
CA GLY A 96 -18.40 1.86 -12.49
C GLY A 96 -17.70 0.72 -11.76
N PRO A 97 -18.33 -0.47 -11.69
CA PRO A 97 -17.81 -1.60 -10.94
C PRO A 97 -16.39 -2.02 -11.33
N VAL A 98 -16.04 -1.95 -12.61
CA VAL A 98 -14.70 -2.29 -13.11
C VAL A 98 -13.65 -1.32 -12.57
N GLN A 99 -13.94 -0.01 -12.53
CA GLN A 99 -13.01 0.98 -11.98
C GLN A 99 -12.80 0.75 -10.47
N LEU A 100 -13.86 0.40 -9.74
CA LEU A 100 -13.75 0.08 -8.31
C LEU A 100 -12.83 -1.11 -8.05
N VAL A 101 -12.80 -2.11 -8.94
CA VAL A 101 -11.85 -3.24 -8.84
C VAL A 101 -10.41 -2.74 -8.97
N TRP A 102 -10.12 -1.82 -9.89
CA TRP A 102 -8.78 -1.23 -10.01
C TRP A 102 -8.40 -0.40 -8.80
N TYR A 103 -9.33 0.36 -8.22
CA TYR A 103 -9.10 1.07 -6.97
C TYR A 103 -8.83 0.14 -5.80
N ALA A 104 -9.60 -0.94 -5.64
CA ALA A 104 -9.34 -1.95 -4.62
C ALA A 104 -7.94 -2.57 -4.80
N LEU A 105 -7.56 -2.89 -6.03
CA LEU A 105 -6.25 -3.46 -6.33
C LEU A 105 -5.09 -2.47 -6.07
N ALA A 106 -5.28 -1.19 -6.34
CA ALA A 106 -4.31 -0.12 -6.05
C ALA A 106 -4.25 0.24 -4.54
N ALA A 107 -5.34 0.01 -3.80
CA ALA A 107 -5.39 0.25 -2.37
C ALA A 107 -4.52 -0.74 -1.58
N MET A 108 -4.39 -2.01 -2.02
CA MET A 108 -3.62 -3.01 -1.27
C MET A 108 -2.15 -2.62 -1.06
N PRO A 109 -1.37 -2.18 -2.07
CA PRO A 109 -0.02 -1.67 -1.87
C PRO A 109 0.05 -0.51 -0.87
N ILE A 110 -0.93 0.40 -0.93
CA ILE A 110 -1.01 1.56 -0.05
C ILE A 110 -1.27 1.12 1.39
N LEU A 111 -2.23 0.23 1.62
CA LEU A 111 -2.56 -0.32 2.95
C LEU A 111 -1.41 -1.15 3.51
N ALA A 112 -0.79 -2.00 2.68
CA ALA A 112 0.38 -2.76 3.08
C ALA A 112 1.49 -1.83 3.60
N PHE A 113 1.80 -0.76 2.88
CA PHE A 113 2.82 0.20 3.30
C PHE A 113 2.41 1.06 4.50
N HIS A 114 1.25 1.69 4.46
CA HIS A 114 0.88 2.74 5.42
C HIS A 114 0.30 2.22 6.73
N THR A 115 -0.30 1.02 6.71
CA THR A 115 -1.01 0.49 7.88
C THR A 115 -0.54 -0.89 8.28
N ALA A 116 0.31 -1.54 7.47
CA ALA A 116 0.65 -2.95 7.64
C ALA A 116 -0.62 -3.83 7.74
N GLY A 117 -1.68 -3.49 6.98
CA GLY A 117 -3.05 -3.99 7.21
C GLY A 117 -3.31 -5.49 7.15
N HIS A 118 -2.28 -6.31 6.95
CA HIS A 118 -2.30 -7.78 7.01
C HIS A 118 -1.70 -8.32 8.34
N LEU A 119 -1.38 -7.45 9.30
CA LEU A 119 -0.72 -7.77 10.56
C LEU A 119 -1.44 -7.07 11.73
N ASP A 120 -1.32 -7.66 12.92
CA ASP A 120 -1.59 -6.92 14.16
C ASP A 120 -0.66 -5.71 14.25
N THR A 121 -1.23 -4.51 14.41
CA THR A 121 -0.48 -3.25 14.41
C THR A 121 0.65 -3.26 15.43
N ALA A 122 0.38 -3.77 16.63
CA ALA A 122 1.38 -3.73 17.69
C ALA A 122 2.59 -4.61 17.40
N THR A 123 2.33 -5.78 16.83
CA THR A 123 3.36 -6.70 16.35
C THR A 123 4.12 -6.12 15.17
N ALA A 124 3.43 -5.55 14.17
CA ALA A 124 4.08 -4.93 13.02
C ALA A 124 5.04 -3.80 13.42
N VAL A 125 4.65 -2.97 14.39
CA VAL A 125 5.48 -1.87 14.90
C VAL A 125 6.69 -2.39 15.69
N ARG A 126 6.50 -3.39 16.56
CA ARG A 126 7.59 -4.00 17.34
C ARG A 126 8.62 -4.70 16.45
N ASP A 127 8.16 -5.38 15.41
CA ASP A 127 9.01 -6.13 14.47
C ASP A 127 9.67 -5.21 13.42
N GLY A 128 9.41 -3.91 13.46
CA GLY A 128 10.03 -2.93 12.57
C GLY A 128 9.49 -2.98 11.14
N HIS A 129 8.18 -3.20 10.96
CA HIS A 129 7.53 -3.27 9.65
C HIS A 129 7.99 -2.13 8.71
N PRO A 130 8.45 -2.42 7.48
CA PRO A 130 9.19 -1.45 6.67
C PRO A 130 8.46 -0.11 6.44
N GLY A 131 7.16 -0.17 6.12
CA GLY A 131 6.39 1.04 5.88
C GLY A 131 6.07 1.83 7.16
N LEU A 132 5.80 1.15 8.28
CA LEU A 132 5.51 1.82 9.55
C LEU A 132 6.76 2.47 10.14
N THR A 133 7.90 1.79 10.05
CA THR A 133 9.22 2.33 10.41
C THR A 133 9.56 3.55 9.56
N TRP A 134 9.36 3.47 8.24
CA TRP A 134 9.63 4.60 7.33
C TRP A 134 8.76 5.82 7.63
N LEU A 135 7.49 5.61 7.99
CA LEU A 135 6.55 6.66 8.36
C LEU A 135 6.77 7.20 9.79
N GLY A 136 7.65 6.57 10.59
CA GLY A 136 7.88 6.94 11.98
C GLY A 136 6.67 6.66 12.88
N PHE A 137 5.95 5.56 12.62
CA PHE A 137 4.81 5.17 13.45
C PHE A 137 5.27 4.94 14.91
N PRO A 138 4.58 5.51 15.91
CA PRO A 138 5.04 5.46 17.29
C PRO A 138 5.00 4.02 17.84
N GLN A 139 6.01 3.68 18.65
CA GLN A 139 5.99 2.47 19.45
C GLN A 139 4.88 2.56 20.51
N PRO A 140 4.30 1.42 20.94
CA PRO A 140 3.48 1.42 22.15
C PRO A 140 4.33 1.71 23.38
N ASP A 141 3.67 2.02 24.49
CA ASP A 141 4.30 1.97 25.81
C ASP A 141 4.75 0.53 26.15
N ASP A 142 5.54 0.36 27.21
CA ASP A 142 6.09 -0.94 27.64
C ASP A 142 5.03 -2.03 27.89
N ASP A 143 3.78 -1.64 28.17
CA ASP A 143 2.65 -2.54 28.37
C ASP A 143 1.85 -2.84 27.09
N GLY A 144 2.32 -2.36 25.93
CA GLY A 144 1.72 -2.61 24.62
C GLY A 144 0.55 -1.68 24.29
N ILE A 145 0.26 -0.67 25.11
CA ILE A 145 -0.83 0.26 24.89
C ILE A 145 -0.31 1.57 24.30
N TRP A 146 -1.00 2.09 23.27
CA TRP A 146 -0.73 3.43 22.76
C TRP A 146 -1.42 4.45 23.65
N ARG A 147 -0.63 5.20 24.41
CA ARG A 147 -1.10 6.38 25.12
C ARG A 147 -0.57 7.63 24.43
N PHE A 148 -1.42 8.63 24.34
CA PHE A 148 -1.07 9.94 23.80
C PHE A 148 -1.33 10.98 24.89
N PRO A 149 -0.46 11.06 25.91
CA PRO A 149 -0.64 12.02 27.02
C PRO A 149 -0.53 13.46 26.52
N ASP A 150 0.23 13.68 25.44
CA ASP A 150 0.33 14.95 24.75
C ASP A 150 -0.78 15.12 23.72
N PHE A 151 -1.45 16.27 23.75
CA PHE A 151 -2.44 16.63 22.74
C PHE A 151 -1.82 16.60 21.33
N SER A 152 -2.54 16.10 20.32
CA SER A 152 -2.02 15.96 18.95
C SER A 152 -1.55 17.30 18.32
N TYR A 153 -2.09 18.43 18.77
CA TYR A 153 -1.66 19.78 18.37
C TYR A 153 -0.65 20.44 19.32
N ARG A 154 -0.11 19.67 20.27
CA ARG A 154 0.70 20.15 21.42
C ARG A 154 0.02 21.29 22.19
N ARG A 155 -1.32 21.31 22.16
CA ARG A 155 -2.17 22.33 22.79
C ARG A 155 -3.48 21.72 23.25
N ALA A 156 -3.85 21.99 24.51
CA ALA A 156 -5.19 21.70 25.02
C ALA A 156 -6.21 22.60 24.31
N LEU A 157 -7.02 22.03 23.43
CA LEU A 157 -8.07 22.75 22.71
C LEU A 157 -9.36 22.91 23.53
N ALA A 158 -9.55 22.08 24.55
CA ALA A 158 -10.69 22.10 25.45
C ALA A 158 -10.26 21.76 26.87
N ARG A 159 -11.01 22.28 27.86
CA ARG A 159 -10.88 21.88 29.27
C ARG A 159 -11.79 20.67 29.51
N THR A 160 -11.33 19.72 30.32
CA THR A 160 -12.15 18.59 30.77
C THR A 160 -13.38 19.13 31.51
N HIS A 161 -14.56 18.61 31.17
CA HIS A 161 -15.80 19.04 31.82
C HIS A 161 -15.84 18.52 33.27
N PRO A 162 -16.33 19.28 34.27
CA PRO A 162 -16.35 18.84 35.67
C PRO A 162 -17.13 17.54 35.92
N ARG A 163 -18.05 17.20 35.02
CA ARG A 163 -18.82 15.93 35.01
C ARG A 163 -18.22 14.87 34.08
N THR A 164 -16.90 14.83 33.92
CA THR A 164 -16.22 13.75 33.22
C THR A 164 -15.65 12.77 34.25
N THR A 165 -15.91 11.48 34.09
CA THR A 165 -15.35 10.44 34.97
C THR A 165 -13.83 10.36 34.83
N ALA A 166 -13.15 9.70 35.77
CA ALA A 166 -11.71 9.47 35.71
C ALA A 166 -11.25 8.70 34.45
N THR A 167 -12.16 7.98 33.78
CA THR A 167 -11.90 7.25 32.53
C THR A 167 -12.34 8.00 31.27
N GLY A 168 -12.83 9.25 31.40
CA GLY A 168 -13.18 10.09 30.26
C GLY A 168 -14.63 10.00 29.78
N HIS A 169 -15.53 9.33 30.51
CA HIS A 169 -16.95 9.26 30.14
C HIS A 169 -17.77 10.43 30.72
N PRO A 170 -18.89 10.82 30.10
CA PRO A 170 -19.86 11.69 30.75
C PRO A 170 -20.41 11.03 32.02
N ALA A 171 -20.42 11.76 33.13
CA ALA A 171 -21.00 11.38 34.42
C ALA A 171 -22.45 11.87 34.56
#